data_AF-A0A812QB00-F1
#
_entry.id   AF-A0A812QB00-F1
#
_cell.length_a   1.000
_cell.length_b   1.000
_cell.length_c   1.000
_cell.angle_alpha   90.00
_cell.angle_beta   90.00
_cell.angle_gamma   90.00
#
_symmetry.space_group_name_H-M   'P 1'
#
loop_
_entity.id
_entity.type
_entity.pdbx_description
1 polymer ?
#
loop_
_entity_poly.entity_id
_entity_poly.type
_entity_poly.pdbx_seq_one_letter_code
_entity_poly.pdbx_strand_id
1 'polypeptide(L)'
;MSPEAQKNTGRLVRGIDANTQRLLAAEMNDDASYRRLRALKIIEVMDNHLDMEADLIKALGHEDHFLRAEAAKLLSRCPSSRSVTALREAMLDRNVRVRENAESSLRRIAGTKSLPPAIDKSVASAQQMVDFRAMGEHFRADNAHINIPHVIILIVAVLLIATLIWALSRWQENTAAWNLDNPQRLFTDLCKKHELSSHDSMLLKKIGRELQLTHPASLFVDPSLLVSAMQLEKFQELHDELTHLGEEFFGFHLWKQAIAADSLVHKEATTA
;
A
#
# COMPACT_ATOMS: atom_id res chain seq x y z
N MET A 1 13.97 -2.97 14.60
CA MET A 1 14.54 -1.67 15.01
C MET A 1 13.41 -0.70 15.28
N SER A 2 13.47 0.09 16.36
CA SER A 2 12.44 1.10 16.64
C SER A 2 12.52 2.28 15.65
N PRO A 3 11.41 3.00 15.39
CA PRO A 3 11.41 4.20 14.53
C PRO A 3 12.40 5.28 15.01
N GLU A 4 12.64 5.37 16.31
CA GLU A 4 13.61 6.29 16.90
C GLU A 4 15.05 5.86 16.63
N ALA A 5 15.36 4.55 16.75
CA ALA A 5 16.67 4.02 16.43
C ALA A 5 17.03 4.28 14.95
N GLN A 6 16.07 4.12 14.04
CA GLN A 6 16.28 4.41 12.61
C GLN A 6 16.61 5.89 12.37
N LYS A 7 15.90 6.83 13.00
CA LYS A 7 16.16 8.27 12.88
C LYS A 7 17.52 8.69 13.47
N ASN A 8 17.91 8.09 14.60
CA ASN A 8 19.19 8.41 15.23
C ASN A 8 20.36 7.90 14.39
N THR A 9 20.28 6.66 13.89
CA THR A 9 21.27 6.13 12.94
C THR A 9 21.31 6.94 11.65
N GLY A 10 20.16 7.34 11.10
CA GLY A 10 20.10 8.15 9.89
C GLY A 10 20.80 9.51 10.04
N ARG A 11 20.64 10.19 11.18
CA ARG A 11 21.34 11.44 11.48
C ARG A 11 22.85 11.27 11.61
N LEU A 12 23.31 10.16 12.19
CA LEU A 12 24.74 9.85 12.29
C LEU A 12 25.37 9.61 10.91
N VAL A 13 24.69 8.85 10.04
CA VAL A 13 25.17 8.60 8.67
C VAL A 13 25.26 9.90 7.86
N ARG A 14 24.29 10.81 8.01
CA ARG A 14 24.32 12.14 7.36
C ARG A 14 25.60 12.93 7.68
N GLY A 15 26.08 12.85 8.92
CA GLY A 15 27.29 13.57 9.36
C GLY A 15 28.60 12.96 8.87
N ILE A 16 28.59 11.72 8.37
CA ILE A 16 29.80 10.94 8.04
C ILE A 16 30.00 10.80 6.53
N ASP A 17 28.93 10.68 5.73
CA ASP A 17 29.05 10.37 4.31
C ASP A 17 28.59 11.53 3.39
N ALA A 18 29.57 12.25 2.85
CA ALA A 18 29.35 13.31 1.85
C ALA A 18 28.77 12.79 0.52
N ASN A 19 28.87 11.48 0.23
CA ASN A 19 28.36 10.90 -1.01
C ASN A 19 26.88 10.50 -0.94
N THR A 20 26.28 10.49 0.27
CA THR A 20 24.89 10.03 0.45
C THR A 20 23.90 10.86 -0.37
N GLN A 21 24.10 12.16 -0.50
CA GLN A 21 23.24 13.04 -1.31
C GLN A 21 23.25 12.63 -2.79
N ARG A 22 24.43 12.33 -3.35
CA ARG A 22 24.58 11.92 -4.75
C ARG A 22 23.92 10.56 -5.02
N LEU A 23 24.10 9.62 -4.10
CA LEU A 23 23.47 8.29 -4.17
C LEU A 23 21.94 8.37 -4.07
N LEU A 24 21.41 9.19 -3.17
CA LEU A 24 19.97 9.40 -3.02
C LEU A 24 19.36 10.06 -4.26
N ALA A 25 20.02 11.08 -4.80
CA ALA A 25 19.57 11.72 -6.04
C ALA A 25 19.57 10.74 -7.23
N ALA A 26 20.54 9.83 -7.31
CA ALA A 26 20.55 8.78 -8.33
C ALA A 26 19.38 7.81 -8.17
N GLU A 27 19.13 7.31 -6.95
CA GLU A 27 18.02 6.39 -6.67
C GLU A 27 16.63 7.04 -6.85
N MET A 28 16.50 8.35 -6.65
CA MET A 28 15.27 9.11 -6.95
C MET A 28 14.96 9.22 -8.44
N ASN A 29 15.97 9.11 -9.30
CA ASN A 29 15.82 9.17 -10.76
C ASN A 29 15.87 7.78 -11.43
N ASP A 30 15.92 6.70 -10.65
CA ASP A 30 15.93 5.33 -11.18
C ASP A 30 14.59 4.96 -11.83
N ASP A 31 14.61 4.08 -12.83
CA ASP A 31 13.42 3.62 -13.56
C ASP A 31 12.47 2.83 -12.65
N ALA A 32 13.01 2.12 -11.66
CA ALA A 32 12.24 1.28 -10.77
C ALA A 32 11.53 2.08 -9.67
N SER A 33 10.19 2.04 -9.65
CA SER A 33 9.40 2.79 -8.67
C SER A 33 9.73 2.45 -7.20
N TYR A 34 10.12 1.21 -6.89
CA TYR A 34 10.50 0.84 -5.52
C TYR A 34 11.79 1.55 -5.05
N ARG A 35 12.73 1.81 -5.95
CA ARG A 35 13.99 2.51 -5.65
C ARG A 35 13.74 3.97 -5.34
N ARG A 36 12.92 4.63 -6.16
CA ARG A 36 12.51 6.02 -5.94
C ARG A 36 11.81 6.22 -4.60
N LEU A 37 10.84 5.36 -4.27
CA LEU A 37 10.13 5.41 -2.99
C LEU A 37 11.05 5.10 -1.80
N ARG A 38 11.97 4.14 -1.97
CA ARG A 38 12.99 3.84 -0.95
C ARG A 38 13.89 5.06 -0.71
N ALA A 39 14.31 5.78 -1.75
CA ALA A 39 15.11 6.99 -1.62
C ALA A 39 14.36 8.06 -0.81
N LEU A 40 13.09 8.33 -1.13
CA LEU A 40 12.25 9.25 -0.34
C LEU A 40 12.13 8.82 1.13
N LYS A 41 11.99 7.53 1.39
CA LYS A 41 11.93 7.01 2.76
C LYS A 41 13.25 7.23 3.51
N ILE A 42 14.39 7.04 2.84
CA ILE A 42 15.70 7.29 3.42
C ILE A 42 15.86 8.79 3.73
N ILE A 43 15.41 9.69 2.85
CA ILE A 43 15.40 11.14 3.09
C ILE A 43 14.61 11.48 4.36
N GLU A 44 13.42 10.88 4.54
CA GLU A 44 12.58 11.07 5.73
C GLU A 44 13.30 10.63 7.02
N VAL A 45 13.95 9.46 6.98
CA VAL A 45 14.64 8.85 8.13
C VAL A 45 15.91 9.63 8.49
N MET A 46 16.66 10.09 7.49
CA MET A 46 17.90 10.85 7.67
C MET A 46 17.68 12.34 7.98
N ASP A 47 16.44 12.81 7.90
CA ASP A 47 16.09 14.21 8.01
C ASP A 47 16.83 15.11 7.00
N ASN A 48 17.03 14.60 5.79
CA ASN A 48 17.83 15.25 4.74
C ASN A 48 17.00 16.14 3.79
N HIS A 49 15.85 16.61 4.28
CA HIS A 49 14.84 17.30 3.49
C HIS A 49 15.38 18.57 2.81
N LEU A 50 16.16 19.37 3.56
CA LEU A 50 16.73 20.64 3.06
C LEU A 50 17.77 20.41 1.97
N ASP A 51 18.66 19.43 2.18
CA ASP A 51 19.74 19.12 1.24
C ASP A 51 19.19 18.51 -0.06
N MET A 52 18.03 17.85 0.00
CA MET A 52 17.36 17.22 -1.15
C MET A 52 16.19 18.05 -1.68
N GLU A 53 16.07 19.33 -1.29
CA GLU A 53 14.93 20.18 -1.66
C GLU A 53 14.73 20.25 -3.18
N ALA A 54 15.80 20.42 -3.94
CA ALA A 54 15.73 20.50 -5.40
C ALA A 54 15.22 19.21 -6.04
N ASP A 55 15.68 18.06 -5.55
CA ASP A 55 15.25 16.73 -6.03
C ASP A 55 13.80 16.43 -5.64
N LEU A 56 13.38 16.83 -4.44
CA LEU A 56 11.99 16.72 -3.99
C LEU A 56 11.05 17.60 -4.83
N ILE A 57 11.46 18.83 -5.17
CA ILE A 57 10.70 19.70 -6.08
C ILE A 57 10.58 19.05 -7.46
N LYS A 58 11.68 18.49 -7.99
CA LYS A 58 11.66 17.77 -9.28
C LYS A 58 10.69 16.57 -9.23
N ALA A 59 10.66 15.84 -8.12
CA ALA A 59 9.78 14.68 -7.95
C ALA A 59 8.28 15.03 -7.95
N LEU A 60 7.89 16.28 -7.68
CA LEU A 60 6.50 16.75 -7.85
C LEU A 60 6.02 16.75 -9.30
N GLY A 61 6.93 16.78 -10.28
CA GLY A 61 6.63 16.72 -11.71
C GLY A 61 6.54 15.29 -12.29
N HIS A 62 6.74 14.26 -11.47
CA HIS A 62 6.83 12.87 -11.96
C HIS A 62 5.46 12.29 -12.37
N GLU A 63 5.43 11.34 -13.29
CA GLU A 63 4.17 10.75 -13.79
C GLU A 63 3.44 9.94 -12.71
N ASP A 64 4.20 9.21 -11.88
CA ASP A 64 3.72 8.43 -10.74
C ASP A 64 3.20 9.33 -9.62
N HIS A 65 1.90 9.24 -9.33
CA HIS A 65 1.25 10.01 -8.29
C HIS A 65 1.71 9.65 -6.87
N PHE A 66 2.19 8.42 -6.62
CA PHE A 66 2.68 8.04 -5.29
C PHE A 66 3.97 8.79 -4.98
N LEU A 67 4.87 8.91 -5.96
CA LEU A 67 6.11 9.66 -5.83
C LEU A 67 5.82 11.15 -5.58
N ARG A 68 4.91 11.74 -6.38
CA ARG A 68 4.49 13.14 -6.19
C ARG A 68 3.89 13.38 -4.81
N ALA A 69 3.04 12.48 -4.33
CA ALA A 69 2.40 12.63 -3.02
C ALA A 69 3.42 12.57 -1.88
N GLU A 70 4.38 11.64 -1.94
CA GLU A 70 5.41 11.54 -0.90
C GLU A 70 6.39 12.71 -0.96
N ALA A 71 6.77 13.18 -2.16
CA ALA A 71 7.58 14.38 -2.32
C ALA A 71 6.90 15.62 -1.72
N ALA A 72 5.60 15.82 -1.99
CA ALA A 72 4.81 16.91 -1.39
C ALA A 72 4.83 16.87 0.13
N LYS A 73 4.68 15.67 0.72
CA LYS A 73 4.74 15.47 2.18
C LYS A 73 6.12 15.78 2.77
N LEU A 74 7.20 15.44 2.08
CA LEU A 74 8.56 15.70 2.55
C LEU A 74 8.93 17.19 2.50
N LEU A 75 8.44 17.92 1.49
CA LEU A 75 8.72 19.35 1.30
C LEU A 75 8.19 20.26 2.42
N SER A 76 7.32 19.78 3.31
CA SER A 76 6.91 20.57 4.48
C SER A 76 7.93 20.66 5.61
N ARG A 77 9.13 20.10 5.42
CA ARG A 77 10.31 20.46 6.22
C ARG A 77 11.24 21.44 5.51
N CYS A 78 10.86 21.93 4.32
CA CYS A 78 11.62 22.89 3.53
C CYS A 78 10.84 24.22 3.45
N PRO A 79 11.07 25.18 4.38
CA PRO A 79 10.33 26.45 4.43
C PRO A 79 10.86 27.50 3.44
N SER A 80 11.47 27.07 2.32
CA SER A 80 12.00 27.97 1.29
C SER A 80 10.86 28.53 0.42
N SER A 81 11.09 29.68 -0.23
CA SER A 81 10.14 30.24 -1.21
C SER A 81 9.92 29.29 -2.39
N ARG A 82 10.97 28.58 -2.83
CA ARG A 82 10.91 27.60 -3.93
C ARG A 82 9.99 26.43 -3.61
N SER A 83 10.14 25.85 -2.42
CA SER A 83 9.29 24.77 -1.91
C SER A 83 7.84 25.23 -1.78
N VAL A 84 7.61 26.44 -1.24
CA VAL A 84 6.25 27.01 -1.12
C VAL A 84 5.60 27.21 -2.49
N THR A 85 6.33 27.70 -3.50
CA THR A 85 5.80 27.85 -4.86
C THR A 85 5.45 26.48 -5.47
N ALA A 86 6.37 25.52 -5.39
CA ALA A 86 6.14 24.17 -5.93
C ALA A 86 4.96 23.45 -5.25
N LEU A 87 4.80 23.60 -3.93
CA LEU A 87 3.66 23.06 -3.19
C LEU A 87 2.34 23.75 -3.59
N ARG A 88 2.36 25.06 -3.87
CA ARG A 88 1.17 25.79 -4.35
C ARG A 88 0.71 25.26 -5.71
N GLU A 89 1.64 24.95 -6.60
CA GLU A 89 1.33 24.30 -7.88
C GLU A 89 0.78 22.88 -7.66
N ALA A 90 1.37 22.10 -6.74
CA ALA A 90 0.91 20.75 -6.41
C ALA A 90 -0.50 20.70 -5.80
N MET A 91 -1.03 21.81 -5.25
CA MET A 91 -2.45 21.90 -4.85
C MET A 91 -3.42 21.81 -6.02
N LEU A 92 -2.95 21.99 -7.26
CA LEU A 92 -3.74 21.86 -8.48
C LEU A 92 -3.56 20.48 -9.15
N ASP A 93 -2.88 19.54 -8.49
CA ASP A 93 -2.62 18.23 -9.06
C ASP A 93 -3.91 17.41 -9.29
N ARG A 94 -3.91 16.61 -10.37
CA ARG A 94 -5.00 15.68 -10.71
C ARG A 94 -5.33 14.69 -9.59
N ASN A 95 -4.34 14.26 -8.81
CA ASN A 95 -4.50 13.27 -7.76
C ASN A 95 -4.83 13.92 -6.41
N VAL A 96 -5.89 13.43 -5.77
CA VAL A 96 -6.40 13.95 -4.49
C VAL A 96 -5.33 13.93 -3.39
N ARG A 97 -4.58 12.83 -3.26
CA ARG A 97 -3.56 12.67 -2.20
C ARG A 97 -2.41 13.66 -2.34
N VAL A 98 -2.05 14.01 -3.58
CA VAL A 98 -1.03 15.04 -3.85
C VAL A 98 -1.52 16.40 -3.37
N ARG A 99 -2.77 16.76 -3.69
CA ARG A 99 -3.38 18.02 -3.25
C ARG A 99 -3.47 18.13 -1.73
N GLU A 100 -3.95 17.09 -1.06
CA GLU A 100 -4.08 17.02 0.40
C GLU A 100 -2.71 17.15 1.09
N ASN A 101 -1.69 16.43 0.58
CA ASN A 101 -0.34 16.52 1.11
C ASN A 101 0.27 17.90 0.88
N ALA A 102 0.00 18.54 -0.26
CA ALA A 102 0.46 19.88 -0.57
C ALA A 102 -0.16 20.94 0.36
N GLU A 103 -1.49 20.89 0.56
CA GLU A 103 -2.20 21.80 1.47
C GLU A 103 -1.71 21.63 2.92
N SER A 104 -1.66 20.38 3.41
CA SER A 104 -1.16 20.06 4.75
C SER A 104 0.28 20.54 4.94
N SER A 105 1.08 20.40 3.90
CA SER A 105 2.48 20.83 3.92
C SER A 105 2.64 22.34 4.01
N LEU A 106 1.87 23.09 3.23
CA LEU A 106 1.83 24.55 3.30
C LEU A 106 1.32 25.05 4.65
N ARG A 107 0.29 24.42 5.22
CA ARG A 107 -0.22 24.74 6.57
C ARG A 107 0.89 24.55 7.62
N ARG A 108 1.68 23.48 7.52
CA ARG A 108 2.80 23.23 8.43
C ARG A 108 3.90 24.27 8.31
N ILE A 109 4.30 24.63 7.09
CA ILE A 109 5.30 25.69 6.83
C ILE A 109 4.81 27.05 7.37
N ALA A 110 3.53 27.37 7.20
CA ALA A 110 2.94 28.59 7.74
C ALA A 110 2.95 28.59 9.29
N GLY A 111 2.64 27.44 9.90
CA GLY A 111 2.70 27.26 11.36
C GLY A 111 4.10 27.39 11.94
N THR A 112 5.15 26.90 11.26
CA THR A 112 6.54 27.03 11.73
C THR A 112 7.08 28.46 11.64
N LYS A 113 6.56 29.28 10.72
CA LYS A 113 6.88 30.71 10.63
C LYS A 113 6.17 31.54 11.71
N SER A 114 5.13 30.99 12.36
CA SER A 114 4.33 31.62 13.39
C SER A 114 4.78 31.26 14.81
N LEU A 115 6.06 31.48 15.13
CA LEU A 115 6.52 31.66 16.51
C LEU A 115 6.70 33.18 16.72
N PRO A 116 5.78 33.87 17.40
CA PRO A 116 6.04 35.26 17.77
C PRO A 116 7.12 35.30 18.85
N PRO A 117 8.17 36.14 18.76
CA PRO A 117 8.78 36.66 19.97
C PRO A 117 7.69 37.44 20.71
N ALA A 118 7.67 37.33 22.04
CA ALA A 118 6.81 38.16 22.87
C ALA A 118 6.98 39.63 22.47
N ILE A 119 5.95 40.20 21.82
CA ILE A 119 5.98 41.61 21.42
C ILE A 119 5.67 42.44 22.64
N ASP A 120 6.73 43.01 23.22
CA ASP A 120 6.65 44.21 24.03
C ASP A 120 6.15 45.38 23.17
N LYS A 121 5.18 46.13 23.69
CA LYS A 121 4.35 47.10 22.95
C LYS A 121 5.02 48.47 22.76
N SER A 122 6.35 48.54 22.58
CA SER A 122 7.04 49.84 22.59
C SER A 122 7.79 50.24 21.32
N VAL A 123 7.90 49.37 20.29
CA VAL A 123 8.61 49.74 19.05
C VAL A 123 7.65 49.77 17.87
N ALA A 124 6.73 50.72 17.92
CA ALA A 124 5.93 51.16 16.79
C ALA A 124 6.23 52.64 16.51
N SER A 125 7.41 52.93 15.95
CA SER A 125 7.56 54.10 15.08
C SER A 125 8.82 53.97 14.22
N ALA A 126 8.64 54.27 12.93
CA ALA A 126 9.65 54.40 11.89
C ALA A 126 10.23 53.11 11.28
N GLN A 127 9.44 52.44 10.45
CA GLN A 127 9.83 52.11 9.07
C GLN A 127 8.56 51.78 8.26
N GLN A 128 8.46 52.28 7.02
CA GLN A 128 7.31 52.17 6.11
C GLN A 128 6.59 50.81 6.17
N MET A 129 5.37 50.80 6.68
CA MET A 129 4.47 49.65 6.66
C MET A 129 3.57 49.78 5.43
N VAL A 130 3.71 48.85 4.48
CA VAL A 130 2.69 48.64 3.45
C VAL A 130 1.41 48.24 4.17
N ASP A 131 0.34 49.00 3.99
CA ASP A 131 -0.94 48.78 4.68
C ASP A 131 -1.68 47.59 4.07
N PHE A 132 -1.43 46.39 4.60
CA PHE A 132 -2.14 45.16 4.25
C PHE A 132 -3.62 45.17 4.65
N ARG A 133 -4.05 46.12 5.49
CA ARG A 133 -5.45 46.23 5.97
C ARG A 133 -6.36 46.75 4.87
N ALA A 134 -5.86 47.67 4.03
CA ALA A 134 -6.56 48.17 2.86
C ALA A 134 -6.76 47.11 1.76
N MET A 135 -5.85 46.13 1.64
CA MET A 135 -6.01 45.03 0.67
C MET A 135 -7.12 44.04 1.05
N GLY A 136 -7.44 43.90 2.34
CA GLY A 136 -8.50 43.00 2.81
C GLY A 136 -9.93 43.54 2.64
N GLU A 137 -10.08 44.86 2.45
CA GLU A 137 -11.41 45.47 2.31
C GLU A 137 -12.09 45.10 1.00
N HIS A 138 -11.34 44.86 -0.09
CA HIS A 138 -11.91 44.42 -1.37
C HIS A 138 -12.24 42.91 -1.45
N PHE A 139 -11.84 42.11 -0.45
CA PHE A 139 -12.13 40.67 -0.39
C PHE A 139 -13.34 40.31 0.49
N ARG A 140 -13.86 41.26 1.27
CA ARG A 140 -15.16 41.08 1.91
C ARG A 140 -16.21 41.27 0.83
N ALA A 141 -16.73 40.15 0.36
CA ALA A 141 -17.75 40.11 -0.66
C ALA A 141 -19.04 40.75 -0.13
N ASP A 142 -19.17 42.07 -0.28
CA ASP A 142 -20.42 42.78 0.00
C ASP A 142 -21.53 42.43 -1.01
N ASN A 143 -21.26 41.60 -2.02
CA ASN A 143 -22.24 41.13 -3.00
C ASN A 143 -22.24 39.60 -3.23
N ALA A 144 -21.81 38.78 -2.26
CA ALA A 144 -21.97 37.32 -2.36
C ALA A 144 -23.43 36.92 -2.10
N HIS A 145 -24.32 37.20 -3.05
CA HIS A 145 -25.66 36.63 -3.06
C HIS A 145 -25.53 35.13 -3.35
N ILE A 146 -25.53 34.33 -2.29
CA ILE A 146 -25.64 32.88 -2.41
C ILE A 146 -27.02 32.59 -3.01
N ASN A 147 -27.05 32.28 -4.29
CA ASN A 147 -28.26 31.84 -4.97
C ASN A 147 -28.68 30.50 -4.38
N ILE A 148 -29.58 30.55 -3.39
CA ILE A 148 -30.21 29.41 -2.73
C ILE A 148 -30.61 28.30 -3.72
N PRO A 149 -31.21 28.57 -4.91
CA PRO A 149 -31.54 27.50 -5.86
C PRO A 149 -30.31 26.73 -6.39
N HIS A 150 -29.17 27.39 -6.62
CA HIS A 150 -27.95 26.70 -7.06
C HIS A 150 -27.33 25.84 -5.96
N VAL A 151 -27.42 26.27 -4.70
CA VAL A 151 -26.95 25.49 -3.56
C VAL A 151 -27.80 24.22 -3.40
N ILE A 152 -29.12 24.32 -3.58
CA ILE A 152 -30.02 23.15 -3.53
C ILE A 152 -29.68 22.16 -4.65
N ILE A 153 -29.44 22.64 -5.88
CA ILE A 153 -29.05 21.78 -7.01
C ILE A 153 -27.74 21.04 -6.72
N LEU A 154 -26.75 21.71 -6.12
CA LEU A 154 -25.48 21.10 -5.77
C LEU A 154 -25.64 20.02 -4.70
N ILE A 155 -26.47 20.26 -3.68
CA ILE A 155 -26.79 19.26 -2.64
C ILE A 155 -27.47 18.03 -3.26
N VAL A 156 -28.45 18.24 -4.14
CA VAL A 156 -29.13 17.14 -4.84
C VAL A 156 -28.16 16.35 -5.71
N ALA A 157 -27.27 17.03 -6.45
CA ALA A 157 -26.27 16.36 -7.27
C ALA A 157 -25.30 15.50 -6.42
N VAL A 158 -24.85 16.03 -5.27
CA VAL A 158 -24.00 15.27 -4.34
C VAL A 158 -24.72 14.05 -3.78
N LEU A 159 -26.01 14.18 -3.41
CA LEU A 159 -26.80 13.05 -2.92
C LEU A 159 -27.02 11.98 -3.99
N LEU A 160 -27.25 12.38 -5.26
CA LEU A 160 -27.38 11.45 -6.38
C LEU A 160 -26.08 10.70 -6.67
N ILE A 161 -24.94 11.39 -6.59
CA ILE A 161 -23.62 10.76 -6.76
C ILE A 161 -23.37 9.78 -5.61
N ALA A 162 -23.67 10.16 -4.37
CA ALA A 162 -23.51 9.30 -3.20
C ALA A 162 -24.40 8.05 -3.28
N THR A 163 -25.67 8.19 -3.70
CA THR A 163 -26.58 7.06 -3.86
C THR A 163 -26.16 6.15 -5.01
N LEU A 164 -25.63 6.71 -6.10
CA LEU A 164 -25.08 5.93 -7.22
C LEU A 164 -23.82 5.15 -6.79
N ILE A 165 -22.89 5.79 -6.08
CA ILE A 165 -21.69 5.14 -5.53
C ILE A 165 -22.11 4.00 -4.59
N TRP A 166 -23.06 4.25 -3.69
CA TRP A 166 -23.59 3.24 -2.78
C TRP A 166 -24.28 2.08 -3.53
N ALA A 167 -25.06 2.36 -4.58
CA ALA A 167 -25.70 1.34 -5.39
C ALA A 167 -24.68 0.47 -6.14
N LEU A 168 -23.65 1.10 -6.71
CA LEU A 168 -22.56 0.42 -7.40
C LEU A 168 -21.71 -0.42 -6.43
N SER A 169 -21.36 0.12 -5.27
CA SER A 169 -20.60 -0.63 -4.25
C SER A 169 -21.40 -1.82 -3.71
N ARG A 170 -22.71 -1.63 -3.50
CA ARG A 170 -23.61 -2.69 -3.06
C ARG A 170 -23.75 -3.81 -4.10
N TRP A 171 -23.79 -3.47 -5.39
CA TRP A 171 -23.78 -4.45 -6.47
C TRP A 171 -22.46 -5.24 -6.52
N GLN A 172 -21.32 -4.60 -6.26
CA GLN A 172 -20.01 -5.24 -6.27
C GLN A 172 -19.84 -6.24 -5.12
N GLU A 173 -20.21 -5.86 -3.89
CA GLU A 173 -20.16 -6.77 -2.74
C GLU A 173 -21.02 -8.03 -2.95
N ASN A 174 -22.17 -7.87 -3.61
CA ASN A 174 -23.06 -8.98 -3.91
C ASN A 174 -22.59 -9.92 -5.03
N THR A 175 -21.46 -9.66 -5.70
CA THR A 175 -20.87 -10.61 -6.67
C THR A 175 -19.65 -11.34 -6.11
N ALA A 176 -18.94 -10.74 -5.14
CA ALA A 176 -17.77 -11.34 -4.50
C ALA A 176 -18.13 -12.26 -3.32
N ALA A 177 -19.14 -11.91 -2.51
CA ALA A 177 -19.47 -12.66 -1.29
C ALA A 177 -20.09 -14.05 -1.58
N TRP A 178 -20.81 -14.22 -2.69
CA TRP A 178 -21.51 -15.49 -2.99
C TRP A 178 -20.67 -16.51 -3.77
N ASN A 179 -19.46 -16.14 -4.23
CA ASN A 179 -18.65 -17.01 -5.09
C ASN A 179 -17.57 -17.80 -4.34
N LEU A 180 -17.13 -17.36 -3.16
CA LEU A 180 -16.20 -18.12 -2.31
C LEU A 180 -16.89 -19.20 -1.46
N ASP A 181 -18.22 -19.15 -1.34
CA ASP A 181 -19.01 -20.12 -0.56
C ASP A 181 -19.23 -21.46 -1.28
N ASN A 182 -18.77 -21.62 -2.52
CA ASN A 182 -18.87 -22.89 -3.22
C ASN A 182 -17.53 -23.65 -3.14
N PRO A 183 -17.40 -24.65 -2.25
CA PRO A 183 -16.14 -25.38 -2.02
C PRO A 183 -15.66 -26.14 -3.26
N GLN A 184 -16.55 -26.47 -4.19
CA GLN A 184 -16.17 -27.14 -5.44
C GLN A 184 -15.55 -26.18 -6.46
N ARG A 185 -15.96 -24.90 -6.45
CA ARG A 185 -15.34 -23.87 -7.30
C ARG A 185 -13.95 -23.54 -6.80
N LEU A 186 -13.77 -23.42 -5.48
CA LEU A 186 -12.45 -23.23 -4.86
C LEU A 186 -11.45 -24.31 -5.29
N PHE A 187 -11.87 -25.59 -5.27
CA PHE A 187 -11.03 -26.69 -5.76
C PHE A 187 -10.67 -26.53 -7.24
N THR A 188 -11.63 -26.16 -8.07
CA THR A 188 -11.40 -25.98 -9.51
C THR A 188 -10.45 -24.81 -9.79
N ASP A 189 -10.56 -23.73 -9.03
CA ASP A 189 -9.71 -22.55 -9.14
C ASP A 189 -8.29 -22.82 -8.64
N LEU A 190 -8.13 -23.62 -7.58
CA LEU A 190 -6.83 -24.10 -7.11
C LEU A 190 -6.17 -25.00 -8.17
N CYS A 191 -6.92 -25.95 -8.76
CA CYS A 191 -6.39 -26.79 -9.83
C CYS A 191 -5.88 -25.98 -11.03
N LYS A 192 -6.62 -24.93 -11.43
CA LYS A 192 -6.17 -24.03 -12.51
C LYS A 192 -4.92 -23.24 -12.13
N LYS A 193 -4.80 -22.82 -10.87
CA LYS A 193 -3.66 -22.03 -10.40
C LYS A 193 -2.36 -22.85 -10.33
N HIS A 194 -2.48 -24.15 -10.06
CA HIS A 194 -1.37 -25.09 -10.09
C HIS A 194 -1.11 -25.69 -11.48
N GLU A 195 -1.73 -25.15 -12.54
CA GLU A 195 -1.58 -25.63 -13.93
C GLU A 195 -1.81 -27.13 -14.11
N LEU A 196 -2.63 -27.73 -13.23
CA LEU A 196 -2.86 -29.16 -13.21
C LEU A 196 -3.57 -29.64 -14.47
N SER A 197 -3.17 -30.82 -14.94
CA SER A 197 -3.84 -31.43 -16.08
C SER A 197 -5.28 -31.82 -15.72
N SER A 198 -6.13 -31.96 -16.75
CA SER A 198 -7.48 -32.48 -16.57
C SER A 198 -7.50 -33.89 -15.95
N HIS A 199 -6.41 -34.66 -16.11
CA HIS A 199 -6.24 -35.97 -15.50
C HIS A 199 -6.00 -35.87 -13.99
N ASP A 200 -5.02 -35.05 -13.58
CA ASP A 200 -4.62 -34.90 -12.17
C ASP A 200 -5.74 -34.30 -11.33
N SER A 201 -6.46 -33.31 -11.89
CA SER A 201 -7.62 -32.72 -11.23
C SER A 201 -8.78 -33.72 -11.04
N MET A 202 -8.97 -34.65 -11.98
CA MET A 202 -9.93 -35.76 -11.82
C MET A 202 -9.46 -36.78 -10.79
N LEU A 203 -8.16 -37.08 -10.76
CA LEU A 203 -7.53 -37.98 -9.81
C LEU A 203 -7.70 -37.44 -8.37
N LEU A 204 -7.33 -36.19 -8.11
CA LEU A 204 -7.51 -35.53 -6.82
C LEU A 204 -8.99 -35.48 -6.39
N LYS A 205 -9.91 -35.24 -7.34
CA LYS A 205 -11.36 -35.27 -7.07
C LYS A 205 -11.87 -36.69 -6.77
N LYS A 206 -11.21 -37.74 -7.28
CA LYS A 206 -11.52 -39.14 -6.97
C LYS A 206 -10.98 -39.51 -5.59
N ILE A 207 -9.76 -39.09 -5.26
CA ILE A 207 -9.17 -39.25 -3.92
C ILE A 207 -10.03 -38.59 -2.85
N GLY A 208 -10.42 -37.33 -3.04
CA GLY A 208 -11.25 -36.63 -2.06
C GLY A 208 -12.61 -37.31 -1.82
N ARG A 209 -13.15 -38.01 -2.83
CA ARG A 209 -14.38 -38.80 -2.69
C ARG A 209 -14.16 -40.11 -1.93
N GLU A 210 -13.06 -40.82 -2.19
CA GLU A 210 -12.74 -42.08 -1.51
C GLU A 210 -12.35 -41.86 -0.05
N LEU A 211 -11.64 -40.77 0.25
CA LEU A 211 -11.31 -40.35 1.62
C LEU A 211 -12.48 -39.65 2.36
N GLN A 212 -13.66 -39.57 1.74
CA GLN A 212 -14.86 -38.92 2.28
C GLN A 212 -14.61 -37.49 2.81
N LEU A 213 -13.72 -36.74 2.14
CA LEU A 213 -13.37 -35.39 2.57
C LEU A 213 -14.57 -34.45 2.34
N THR A 214 -14.95 -33.72 3.39
CA THR A 214 -15.98 -32.67 3.31
C THR A 214 -15.57 -31.57 2.31
N HIS A 215 -14.26 -31.33 2.17
CA HIS A 215 -13.70 -30.35 1.26
C HIS A 215 -12.50 -30.93 0.49
N PRO A 216 -12.60 -31.15 -0.83
CA PRO A 216 -11.49 -31.71 -1.61
C PRO A 216 -10.28 -30.77 -1.70
N ALA A 217 -10.45 -29.48 -1.40
CA ALA A 217 -9.38 -28.49 -1.35
C ALA A 217 -8.40 -28.73 -0.18
N SER A 218 -8.75 -29.53 0.84
CA SER A 218 -7.84 -29.84 1.95
C SER A 218 -6.61 -30.63 1.50
N LEU A 219 -6.69 -31.33 0.36
CA LEU A 219 -5.57 -32.04 -0.26
C LEU A 219 -4.40 -31.12 -0.63
N PHE A 220 -4.64 -29.82 -0.82
CA PHE A 220 -3.60 -28.82 -1.12
C PHE A 220 -2.97 -28.23 0.14
N VAL A 221 -3.54 -28.49 1.32
CA VAL A 221 -3.11 -27.90 2.59
C VAL A 221 -2.39 -28.94 3.45
N ASP A 222 -2.88 -30.17 3.44
CA ASP A 222 -2.37 -31.24 4.28
C ASP A 222 -1.77 -32.39 3.44
N PRO A 223 -0.44 -32.57 3.47
CA PRO A 223 0.23 -33.63 2.72
C PRO A 223 -0.11 -35.03 3.25
N SER A 224 -0.54 -35.16 4.52
CA SER A 224 -0.87 -36.46 5.11
C SER A 224 -2.06 -37.11 4.40
N LEU A 225 -3.01 -36.32 3.89
CA LEU A 225 -4.18 -36.82 3.17
C LEU A 225 -3.80 -37.47 1.84
N LEU A 226 -2.79 -36.94 1.14
CA LEU A 226 -2.26 -37.57 -0.07
C LEU A 226 -1.49 -38.84 0.25
N VAL A 227 -0.74 -38.86 1.35
CA VAL A 227 -0.04 -40.06 1.82
C VAL A 227 -1.05 -41.16 2.18
N SER A 228 -2.14 -40.83 2.89
CA SER A 228 -3.24 -41.77 3.15
C SER A 228 -3.91 -42.28 1.87
N ALA A 229 -4.00 -41.44 0.83
CA ALA A 229 -4.54 -41.86 -0.46
C ALA A 229 -3.65 -42.90 -1.16
N MET A 230 -2.33 -42.80 -1.00
CA MET A 230 -1.39 -43.79 -1.53
C MET A 230 -1.58 -45.17 -0.90
N GLN A 231 -1.99 -45.25 0.37
CA GLN A 231 -2.20 -46.55 1.04
C GLN A 231 -3.42 -47.34 0.52
N LEU A 232 -4.30 -46.71 -0.24
CA LEU A 232 -5.48 -47.39 -0.78
C LEU A 232 -5.10 -48.28 -1.97
N GLU A 233 -5.54 -49.54 -1.93
CA GLU A 233 -5.29 -50.56 -2.97
C GLU A 233 -5.68 -50.07 -4.38
N LYS A 234 -6.72 -49.23 -4.48
CA LYS A 234 -7.22 -48.63 -5.72
C LYS A 234 -6.26 -47.65 -6.40
N PHE A 235 -5.27 -47.11 -5.67
CA PHE A 235 -4.33 -46.10 -6.16
C PHE A 235 -2.88 -46.59 -6.16
N GLN A 236 -2.66 -47.90 -6.01
CA GLN A 236 -1.33 -48.52 -6.03
C GLN A 236 -0.56 -48.27 -7.33
N GLU A 237 -1.23 -48.31 -8.47
CA GLU A 237 -0.62 -48.09 -9.78
C GLU A 237 -0.27 -46.61 -10.05
N LEU A 238 -0.78 -45.67 -9.25
CA LEU A 238 -0.62 -44.21 -9.43
C LEU A 238 0.29 -43.57 -8.37
N HIS A 239 1.10 -44.38 -7.67
CA HIS A 239 1.99 -43.90 -6.60
C HIS A 239 3.03 -42.89 -7.10
N ASP A 240 3.61 -43.13 -8.27
CA ASP A 240 4.63 -42.25 -8.82
C ASP A 240 4.06 -40.88 -9.21
N GLU A 241 2.84 -40.88 -9.78
CA GLU A 241 2.10 -39.66 -10.14
C GLU A 241 1.70 -38.86 -8.89
N LEU A 242 1.25 -39.56 -7.83
CA LEU A 242 0.93 -38.94 -6.55
C LEU A 242 2.16 -38.40 -5.81
N THR A 243 3.29 -39.10 -5.92
CA THR A 243 4.56 -38.64 -5.35
C THR A 243 5.01 -37.36 -6.05
N HIS A 244 4.92 -37.31 -7.39
CA HIS A 244 5.22 -36.10 -8.15
C HIS A 244 4.31 -34.93 -7.75
N LEU A 245 3.00 -35.14 -7.69
CA LEU A 245 2.02 -34.13 -7.25
C LEU A 245 2.29 -33.65 -5.82
N GLY A 246 2.61 -34.56 -4.90
CA GLY A 246 2.96 -34.24 -3.52
C GLY A 246 4.22 -33.39 -3.41
N GLU A 247 5.27 -33.73 -4.17
CA GLU A 247 6.51 -32.94 -4.24
C GLU A 247 6.28 -31.57 -4.88
N GLU A 248 5.39 -31.46 -5.86
CA GLU A 248 5.06 -30.21 -6.52
C GLU A 248 4.26 -29.25 -5.61
N PHE A 249 3.28 -29.77 -4.86
CA PHE A 249 2.44 -28.96 -3.98
C PHE A 249 3.16 -28.51 -2.71
N PHE A 250 3.93 -29.40 -2.08
CA PHE A 250 4.49 -29.18 -0.75
C PHE A 250 6.01 -29.00 -0.76
N GLY A 251 6.67 -29.28 -1.88
CA GLY A 251 8.12 -29.34 -1.96
C GLY A 251 8.68 -30.62 -1.36
N PHE A 252 9.84 -31.04 -1.88
CA PHE A 252 10.52 -32.30 -1.52
C PHE A 252 10.68 -32.55 -0.02
N HIS A 253 11.01 -31.51 0.75
CA HIS A 253 11.30 -31.66 2.19
C HIS A 253 10.04 -31.90 3.03
N LEU A 254 8.97 -31.14 2.79
CA LEU A 254 7.71 -31.32 3.53
C LEU A 254 7.03 -32.63 3.14
N TRP A 255 7.10 -33.00 1.86
CA TRP A 255 6.59 -34.26 1.36
C TRP A 255 7.27 -35.47 2.02
N LYS A 256 8.61 -35.49 2.06
CA LYS A 256 9.36 -36.56 2.74
C LYS A 256 9.07 -36.65 4.24
N GLN A 257 8.86 -35.51 4.90
CA GLN A 257 8.47 -35.51 6.31
C GLN A 257 7.08 -36.13 6.52
N ALA A 258 6.12 -35.85 5.64
CA ALA A 258 4.78 -36.42 5.73
C ALA A 258 4.81 -37.95 5.55
N ILE A 259 5.55 -38.46 4.57
CA ILE A 259 5.74 -39.90 4.36
C ILE A 259 6.43 -40.55 5.57
N ALA A 260 7.46 -39.91 6.12
CA ALA A 260 8.18 -40.41 7.28
C ALA A 260 7.31 -40.42 8.55
N ALA A 261 6.53 -39.37 8.78
CA ALA A 261 5.62 -39.26 9.92
C ALA A 261 4.55 -40.35 9.90
N ASP A 262 3.97 -40.63 8.73
CA ASP A 262 2.98 -41.69 8.56
C ASP A 262 3.56 -43.10 8.82
N SER A 263 4.80 -43.35 8.38
CA SER A 263 5.50 -44.61 8.65
C SER A 263 5.77 -44.88 10.14
N LEU A 264 5.86 -43.83 10.95
CA LEU A 264 6.02 -43.93 12.40
C LEU A 264 4.69 -44.25 13.08
N VAL A 265 3.58 -43.62 12.64
CA VAL A 265 2.23 -43.90 13.15
C VAL A 265 1.84 -45.37 12.92
N HIS A 266 2.17 -45.92 11.76
CA HIS A 266 1.89 -47.34 11.45
C HIS A 266 2.74 -48.33 12.26
N LYS A 267 3.98 -47.97 12.61
CA LYS A 267 4.83 -48.79 13.48
C LYS A 267 4.33 -48.82 14.92
N GLU A 268 3.87 -47.69 15.44
CA GLU A 268 3.33 -47.63 16.81
C GLU A 268 2.01 -48.42 16.94
N ALA A 269 1.15 -48.36 15.92
CA ALA A 269 -0.13 -49.08 15.89
C ALA A 269 0.01 -50.62 15.76
N THR A 270 1.14 -51.13 15.27
CA THR A 270 1.39 -52.59 15.17
C THR A 270 2.15 -53.15 16.37
N THR A 271 2.67 -52.29 17.25
CA THR A 271 3.38 -52.67 18.49
C THR A 271 2.54 -52.56 19.76
N ALA A 272 1.27 -52.17 19.65
CA ALA A 272 0.28 -52.15 20.73
C ALA A 272 -0.71 -53.31 20.59
#